data_AF-A0A2V6GPY8-F1
#
_entry.id   AF-A0A2V6GPY8-F1
#
_cell.length_a   1.000
_cell.length_b   1.000
_cell.length_c   1.000
_cell.angle_alpha   90.00
_cell.angle_beta   90.00
_cell.angle_gamma   90.00
#
_symmetry.space_group_name_H-M   'P 1'
#
loop_
_entity.id
_entity.type
_entity.pdbx_description
1 polymer ?
#
loop_
_entity_poly.entity_id
_entity_poly.type
_entity_poly.pdbx_seq_one_letter_code
_entity_poly.pdbx_strand_id
1 'polypeptide(L)' 'MALNFCLLVWTAEAFEIDDFFDRLDSALTVSAFQDKLRTRLSGTIDLEVYHFQQPAPELIDSKIDNLFNPRLSL' A
#
# COMPACT_ATOMS: atom_id res chain seq x y z
N MET A 1 12.36 -20.26 38.28
CA MET A 1 12.45 -18.88 37.74
C MET A 1 12.89 -18.97 36.29
N ALA A 2 11.95 -19.12 35.35
CA ALA A 2 12.25 -19.13 33.92
C ALA A 2 11.00 -18.71 33.16
N LEU A 3 10.77 -17.40 33.07
CA LEU A 3 9.67 -16.85 32.30
C LEU A 3 10.03 -15.43 31.86
N ASN A 4 11.00 -15.27 30.96
CA ASN A 4 11.22 -13.92 30.41
C ASN A 4 11.97 -13.79 29.07
N PHE A 5 11.87 -14.72 28.11
CA PHE A 5 12.57 -14.52 26.82
C PHE A 5 11.76 -14.97 25.60
N CYS A 6 10.49 -14.55 25.48
CA CYS A 6 9.67 -14.86 24.30
C CYS A 6 8.82 -13.68 23.77
N LEU A 7 9.14 -12.41 24.08
CA LEU A 7 8.33 -11.25 23.66
C LEU A 7 9.05 -10.22 22.77
N LEU A 8 10.28 -10.47 22.31
CA LEU A 8 11.07 -9.47 21.58
C LEU A 8 10.99 -9.55 20.04
N VAL A 9 10.14 -10.42 19.47
CA VAL A 9 10.03 -10.65 18.00
C VAL A 9 8.71 -10.11 17.41
N TRP A 10 8.11 -9.07 18.00
CA TRP A 10 6.86 -8.49 17.44
C TRP A 10 6.91 -6.97 17.22
N THR A 11 7.92 -6.25 17.70
CA THR A 11 7.87 -4.78 17.72
C THR A 11 8.56 -4.08 16.54
N ALA A 12 9.23 -4.82 15.63
CA ALA A 12 9.94 -4.20 14.51
C ALA A 12 8.99 -3.79 13.36
N GLU A 13 8.05 -4.66 12.96
CA GLU A 13 7.07 -4.33 11.91
C GLU A 13 6.00 -3.32 12.37
N ALA A 14 5.67 -3.34 13.66
CA ALA A 14 4.71 -2.40 14.23
C ALA A 14 5.18 -0.94 14.09
N PHE A 15 6.50 -0.69 14.16
CA PHE A 15 7.05 0.66 14.13
C PHE A 15 6.90 1.34 12.76
N GLU A 16 7.08 0.61 11.65
CA GLU A 16 6.94 1.19 10.31
C GLU A 16 5.47 1.44 9.93
N ILE A 17 4.57 0.56 10.38
CA ILE A 17 3.13 0.69 10.11
C ILE A 17 2.54 1.87 10.89
N ASP A 18 2.95 2.07 12.15
CA ASP A 18 2.49 3.17 13.00
C ASP A 18 2.91 4.55 12.42
N ASP A 19 4.19 4.70 12.04
CA ASP A 19 4.70 5.92 11.41
C ASP A 19 4.00 6.24 10.08
N PHE A 20 3.67 5.20 9.30
CA PHE A 20 2.88 5.37 8.08
C PHE A 20 1.48 5.93 8.36
N PHE A 21 0.76 5.38 9.35
CA PHE A 21 -0.59 5.84 9.68
C PHE A 21 -0.60 7.22 10.33
N ASP A 22 0.40 7.58 11.14
CA ASP A 22 0.57 8.91 11.71
C ASP A 22 0.80 9.97 10.62
N ARG A 23 1.63 9.63 9.64
CA ARG A 23 1.88 10.49 8.48
C ARG A 23 0.63 10.65 7.62
N LEU A 24 -0.17 9.59 7.45
CA LEU A 24 -1.44 9.63 6.74
C LEU A 24 -2.47 10.52 7.46
N ASP A 25 -2.61 10.40 8.79
CA ASP A 25 -3.51 11.25 9.58
C ASP A 25 -3.17 12.74 9.43
N SER A 26 -1.86 13.04 9.47
CA SER A 26 -1.34 14.39 9.26
C SER A 26 -1.65 14.92 7.85
N ALA A 27 -1.49 14.09 6.82
CA ALA A 27 -1.80 14.46 5.43
C ALA A 27 -3.30 14.68 5.18
N LEU A 28 -4.16 13.98 5.93
CA LEU A 28 -5.62 14.10 5.84
C LEU A 28 -6.20 15.20 6.73
N THR A 29 -5.36 15.88 7.51
CA THR A 29 -5.74 16.97 8.41
C THR A 29 -5.23 18.30 7.87
N VAL A 30 -6.13 19.29 7.77
CA VAL A 30 -5.77 20.68 7.47
C VAL A 30 -6.24 21.58 8.61
N SER A 31 -5.39 22.50 9.05
CA SER A 31 -5.75 23.55 10.01
C SER A 31 -5.58 24.96 9.42
N ALA A 32 -6.38 25.91 9.89
CA ALA A 32 -6.36 27.31 9.48
C ALA A 32 -6.66 28.24 10.67
N PHE A 33 -6.40 29.54 10.50
CA PHE A 33 -6.65 30.60 11.49
C PHE A 33 -6.01 30.33 12.87
N GLN A 34 -4.71 30.07 12.92
CA GLN A 34 -3.98 29.74 14.17
C GLN A 34 -4.61 28.52 14.88
N ASP A 35 -4.82 27.44 14.13
CA ASP A 35 -5.43 26.19 14.60
C ASP A 35 -6.86 26.30 15.16
N LYS A 36 -7.54 27.43 14.91
CA LYS A 36 -8.95 27.62 15.32
C LYS A 36 -9.94 26.89 14.43
N LEU A 37 -9.54 26.53 13.22
CA LEU A 37 -10.34 25.73 12.30
C LEU A 37 -9.53 24.50 11.88
N ARG A 38 -10.09 23.31 12.09
CA ARG A 38 -9.48 22.03 11.69
C ARG A 38 -10.48 21.21 10.87
N THR A 39 -10.06 20.73 9.71
CA THR A 39 -10.82 19.83 8.85
C THR A 39 -10.05 18.54 8.68
N ARG A 40 -10.73 17.40 8.81
CA ARG A 40 -10.16 16.07 8.61
C ARG A 40 -10.97 15.32 7.56
N LEU A 41 -10.29 14.74 6.59
CA LEU A 41 -10.91 13.82 5.63
C LEU A 41 -10.89 12.40 6.22
N SER A 42 -12.05 11.75 6.27
CA SER A 42 -12.21 10.37 6.75
C SER A 42 -12.95 9.51 5.74
N GLY A 43 -12.64 8.22 5.73
CA GLY A 43 -13.22 7.24 4.80
C GLY A 43 -12.61 5.85 5.00
N THR A 44 -13.05 4.91 4.17
CA THR A 44 -12.52 3.55 4.12
C THR A 44 -11.65 3.39 2.88
N ILE A 45 -10.50 2.74 3.01
CA ILE A 45 -9.60 2.40 1.90
C ILE A 45 -9.67 0.89 1.71
N ASP A 46 -9.94 0.47 0.48
CA ASP A 46 -9.86 -0.93 0.08
C ASP A 46 -8.49 -1.20 -0.55
N LEU A 47 -7.73 -2.12 0.01
CA LEU A 47 -6.38 -2.48 -0.45
C LEU A 47 -6.39 -3.87 -1.04
N GLU A 48 -6.24 -3.93 -2.36
CA GLU A 48 -6.12 -5.18 -3.10
C GLU A 48 -4.66 -5.43 -3.47
N VAL A 49 -4.10 -6.54 -2.98
CA VAL A 49 -2.74 -6.97 -3.33
C VAL A 49 -2.80 -7.86 -4.55
N TYR A 50 -2.18 -7.42 -5.65
CA TYR A 50 -2.07 -8.19 -6.87
C TYR A 50 -0.73 -8.94 -6.91
N HIS A 51 -0.80 -10.27 -6.87
CA HIS A 51 0.38 -11.12 -7.07
C HIS A 51 0.53 -11.47 -8.55
N PHE A 52 1.41 -10.75 -9.24
CA PHE A 52 1.77 -11.09 -10.62
C PHE A 52 2.65 -12.35 -10.64
N GLN A 53 2.16 -13.44 -11.24
CA GLN A 53 3.00 -14.62 -11.49
C GLN A 53 4.06 -14.26 -12.52
N GLN A 54 5.33 -14.53 -12.18
CA GLN A 54 6.46 -14.40 -13.09
C GLN A 54 6.83 -15.76 -13.72
N PRO A 55 7.35 -15.78 -14.97
CA PRO A 55 7.60 -14.62 -15.82
C PRO A 55 6.31 -13.98 -16.30
N ALA A 56 6.32 -12.66 -16.52
CA ALA A 56 5.22 -12.00 -17.23
C ALA A 56 4.94 -12.79 -18.53
N PRO A 57 3.67 -12.98 -18.94
CA PRO A 57 3.36 -13.67 -20.18
C PRO A 57 4.21 -13.06 -21.29
N GLU A 58 5.03 -13.92 -21.91
CA GLU A 58 6.18 -13.59 -22.76
C GLU A 58 6.17 -12.21 -23.42
N LEU A 59 7.26 -11.46 -23.27
CA LEU A 59 7.54 -10.29 -24.11
C LEU A 59 7.65 -10.76 -25.56
N ILE A 60 6.68 -10.41 -26.40
CA ILE A 60 6.72 -10.68 -27.84
C ILE A 60 7.60 -9.60 -28.49
N ASP A 61 8.86 -9.92 -28.79
CA ASP A 61 9.71 -9.08 -29.64
C ASP A 61 9.27 -9.26 -31.10
N SER A 62 8.73 -8.19 -31.71
CA SER A 62 8.23 -8.17 -33.08
C SER A 62 8.86 -7.00 -33.83
N LYS A 63 9.43 -7.28 -35.02
CA LYS A 63 9.92 -6.25 -35.95
C LYS A 63 8.80 -5.51 -36.69
N ILE A 64 7.55 -5.82 -36.38
CA ILE A 64 6.36 -5.33 -37.08
C ILE A 64 5.57 -4.46 -36.09
N ASP A 65 5.24 -3.23 -36.48
CA ASP A 65 4.54 -2.24 -35.63
C ASP A 65 3.07 -2.60 -35.32
N ASN A 66 2.60 -3.80 -35.68
CA ASN A 66 1.21 -4.20 -35.49
C ASN A 66 1.11 -5.39 -34.52
N LEU A 67 0.74 -5.10 -33.27
CA LEU A 67 0.52 -6.08 -32.21
C LEU A 67 -0.98 -6.40 -32.11
N PHE A 68 -1.51 -7.13 -33.09
CA PHE A 68 -2.90 -7.60 -33.05
C PHE A 68 -3.02 -8.83 -32.13
N ASN A 69 -3.47 -8.64 -30.89
CA ASN A 69 -3.69 -9.71 -29.90
C ASN A 69 -5.14 -9.73 -29.38
N PRO A 70 -6.12 -10.19 -30.18
CA PRO A 70 -7.50 -10.30 -29.72
C PRO A 70 -7.63 -11.40 -28.68
N ARG A 71 -7.98 -11.03 -27.45
CA ARG A 71 -8.35 -12.00 -26.40
C ARG A 71 -9.84 -12.30 -26.51
N LEU A 72 -10.20 -13.56 -26.71
CA LEU A 72 -11.56 -14.06 -26.51
C LEU A 72 -11.68 -14.53 -25.05
N SER A 73 -12.50 -13.85 -24.28
CA SER A 73 -12.95 -14.32 -22.96
C SER A 73 -14.32 -14.99 -23.13
N LEU A 74 -14.50 -16.16 -22.51
CA LEU A 74 -15.78 -16.86 -22.43
C LEU A 74 -16.71 -16.22 -21.39
#